data_AF-A0A016V0E6-F1
#
_entry.id   AF-A0A016V0E6-F1
#
_cell.length_a   1.000
_cell.length_b   1.000
_cell.length_c   1.000
_cell.angle_alpha   90.00
_cell.angle_beta   90.00
_cell.angle_gamma   90.00
#
_symmetry.space_group_name_H-M   'P 1'
#
loop_
_entity.id
_entity.type
_entity.pdbx_description
1 polymer ?
#
loop_
_entity_poly.entity_id
_entity_poly.type
_entity_poly.pdbx_seq_one_letter_code
_entity_poly.pdbx_strand_id
1 'polypeptide(L)'
;MIDLVSRREQSYNNADFIVQSNILSHAKLAYYRLFAFFYGLAGQAAEVVMVNGSWTGGHIKRIWRRNDVSIVFPPCDVSSFLTLEQNAEDKFAEDRIVRIMSIGQIRPEKNHRMQIEVLRMVKKELEKRGDGTEESLISIHTMWNEHFGISVVEGMAAGTIMLAHDSGGPQLDILQPIDGKKQELPLGFLAATKEGEVVGIVRCMLFGALIILCSPLLQGIPSELRN
;
A
#
# COMPACT_ATOMS: atom_id res chain seq x y z
N MET A 1 -12.30 12.72 -1.30
CA MET A 1 -12.29 14.20 -1.24
C MET A 1 -13.53 14.77 -0.56
N ILE A 2 -14.75 14.44 -0.99
CA ILE A 2 -16.00 14.92 -0.35
C ILE A 2 -16.02 14.58 1.15
N ASP A 3 -15.73 13.32 1.49
CA ASP A 3 -15.73 12.87 2.89
C ASP A 3 -14.71 13.65 3.75
N LEU A 4 -13.49 13.84 3.24
CA LEU A 4 -12.44 14.63 3.92
C LEU A 4 -12.89 16.06 4.23
N VAL A 5 -13.45 16.76 3.25
CA VAL A 5 -13.93 18.14 3.45
C VAL A 5 -15.13 18.18 4.38
N SER A 6 -16.02 17.19 4.31
CA SER A 6 -17.18 17.10 5.21
C SER A 6 -16.78 16.93 6.67
N ARG A 7 -15.72 16.16 6.94
CA ARG A 7 -15.13 15.99 8.28
C ARG A 7 -14.18 17.11 8.68
N ARG A 8 -13.86 18.01 7.74
CA ARG A 8 -12.89 19.10 7.90
C ARG A 8 -11.52 18.58 8.35
N GLU A 9 -11.11 17.47 7.78
CA GLU A 9 -9.77 16.94 8.02
C GLU A 9 -8.76 17.71 7.18
N GLN A 10 -7.66 18.15 7.78
CA GLN A 10 -6.55 18.76 7.06
C GLN A 10 -5.88 17.70 6.19
N SER A 11 -5.64 18.05 4.92
CA SER A 11 -4.96 17.16 3.97
C SER A 11 -4.24 17.98 2.91
N TYR A 12 -3.44 17.34 2.06
CA TYR A 12 -2.73 18.02 0.97
C TYR A 12 -3.68 18.75 0.01
N ASN A 13 -4.92 18.25 -0.15
CA ASN A 13 -5.98 18.86 -0.94
C ASN A 13 -7.03 19.59 -0.10
N ASN A 14 -6.79 19.77 1.21
CA ASN A 14 -7.67 20.49 2.12
C ASN A 14 -6.88 21.31 3.15
N ALA A 15 -6.58 22.55 2.76
CA ALA A 15 -5.76 23.47 3.54
C ALA A 15 -6.40 23.84 4.89
N ASP A 16 -5.54 24.15 5.87
CA ASP A 16 -5.92 24.45 7.25
C ASP A 16 -6.88 25.65 7.38
N PHE A 17 -6.67 26.73 6.61
CA PHE A 17 -7.58 27.87 6.62
C PHE A 17 -9.00 27.54 6.12
N ILE A 18 -9.15 26.51 5.27
CA ILE A 18 -10.47 26.03 4.82
C ILE A 18 -11.11 25.22 5.94
N VAL A 19 -10.33 24.35 6.59
CA VAL A 19 -10.76 23.51 7.72
C VAL A 19 -11.28 24.35 8.89
N GLN A 20 -10.56 25.42 9.24
CA GLN A 20 -10.92 26.31 10.34
C GLN A 20 -12.15 27.18 10.04
N SER A 21 -12.47 27.40 8.76
CA SER A 21 -13.60 28.24 8.35
C SER A 21 -14.84 27.43 8.01
N ASN A 22 -15.92 27.65 8.78
CA ASN A 22 -17.24 27.10 8.49
C ASN A 22 -17.67 27.41 7.04
N ILE A 23 -17.56 28.66 6.62
CA ILE A 23 -18.07 29.12 5.32
C ILE A 23 -17.27 28.49 4.19
N LEU A 24 -15.94 28.52 4.27
CA LEU A 24 -15.08 27.97 3.21
C LEU A 24 -15.22 26.46 3.10
N SER A 25 -15.34 25.75 4.24
CA SER A 25 -15.62 24.31 4.25
C SER A 25 -16.94 23.97 3.57
N HIS A 26 -18.03 24.69 3.87
CA HIS A 26 -19.33 24.46 3.22
C HIS A 26 -19.30 24.83 1.74
N ALA A 27 -18.66 25.94 1.37
CA ALA A 27 -18.52 26.34 -0.03
C ALA A 27 -17.73 25.29 -0.84
N LYS A 28 -16.62 24.80 -0.30
CA LYS A 28 -15.83 23.74 -0.93
C LYS A 28 -16.58 22.41 -1.01
N LEU A 29 -17.35 22.07 0.03
CA LEU A 29 -18.20 20.88 0.01
C LEU A 29 -19.29 20.98 -1.06
N ALA A 30 -19.94 22.14 -1.18
CA ALA A 30 -20.91 22.42 -2.24
C ALA A 30 -20.27 22.31 -3.62
N TYR A 31 -19.08 22.90 -3.81
CA TYR A 31 -18.29 22.77 -5.03
C TYR A 31 -18.03 21.30 -5.39
N TYR A 32 -17.52 20.49 -4.46
CA TYR A 32 -17.24 19.08 -4.76
C TYR A 32 -18.50 18.25 -5.02
N ARG A 33 -19.62 18.56 -4.35
CA ARG A 33 -20.91 17.90 -4.62
C ARG A 33 -21.44 18.25 -6.01
N LEU A 34 -21.35 19.52 -6.41
CA LEU A 34 -21.75 19.96 -7.74
C LEU A 34 -20.85 19.36 -8.82
N PHE A 35 -19.54 19.35 -8.60
CA PHE A 35 -18.57 18.70 -9.48
C PHE A 35 -18.88 17.20 -9.62
N ALA A 36 -19.08 16.49 -8.51
CA ALA A 36 -19.41 15.06 -8.53
C ALA A 36 -20.74 14.77 -9.24
N PHE A 37 -21.72 15.66 -9.11
CA PHE A 37 -22.99 15.57 -9.83
C PHE A 37 -22.78 15.65 -11.35
N PHE A 38 -22.09 16.69 -11.83
CA PHE A 38 -21.82 16.83 -13.27
C PHE A 38 -20.89 15.73 -13.80
N TYR A 39 -19.89 15.32 -13.02
CA TYR A 39 -19.03 14.19 -13.35
C TYR A 39 -19.84 12.88 -13.45
N GLY A 40 -20.83 12.68 -12.58
CA GLY A 40 -21.77 11.56 -12.67
C GLY A 40 -22.65 11.61 -13.91
N LEU A 41 -23.17 12.78 -14.29
CA LEU A 41 -23.93 12.96 -15.54
C LEU A 41 -23.08 12.65 -16.78
N ALA A 42 -21.84 13.12 -16.81
CA ALA A 42 -20.90 12.82 -17.89
C ALA A 42 -20.61 11.30 -17.96
N GLY A 43 -20.44 10.66 -16.80
CA GLY A 43 -20.26 9.22 -16.71
C GLY A 43 -21.47 8.39 -17.17
N GLN A 44 -22.68 8.91 -17.01
CA GLN A 44 -23.90 8.25 -17.49
C GLN A 44 -24.03 8.26 -19.02
N ALA A 45 -23.41 9.22 -19.69
CA ALA A 45 -23.37 9.29 -21.15
C ALA A 45 -22.36 8.32 -21.78
N ALA A 46 -21.50 7.67 -20.97
CA ALA A 46 -20.53 6.71 -21.47
C ALA A 46 -21.20 5.38 -21.85
N GLU A 47 -20.83 4.86 -23.02
CA GLU A 47 -21.29 3.55 -23.51
C GLU A 47 -20.53 2.40 -22.84
N VAL A 48 -19.21 2.55 -22.68
CA VAL A 48 -18.34 1.57 -22.03
C VAL A 48 -17.53 2.27 -20.95
N VAL A 49 -17.56 1.72 -19.74
CA VAL A 49 -16.81 2.25 -18.60
C VAL A 49 -15.82 1.20 -18.10
N MET A 50 -14.54 1.57 -18.14
CA MET A 50 -13.43 0.77 -17.64
C MET A 50 -12.66 1.54 -16.56
N VAL A 51 -12.19 0.82 -15.54
CA VAL A 51 -11.42 1.38 -14.42
C VAL A 51 -10.21 0.51 -14.13
N ASN A 52 -9.18 1.10 -13.54
CA ASN A 52 -7.87 0.47 -13.34
C ASN A 52 -7.73 -0.41 -12.08
N GLY A 53 -8.80 -0.62 -11.32
CA GLY A 53 -8.77 -1.40 -10.08
C GLY A 53 -10.10 -1.37 -9.34
N SER A 54 -10.24 -2.25 -8.35
CA SER A 54 -11.46 -2.41 -7.56
C SER A 54 -11.78 -1.17 -6.75
N TRP A 55 -10.75 -0.52 -6.19
CA TRP A 55 -10.94 0.73 -5.44
C TRP A 55 -11.57 1.83 -6.30
N THR A 56 -10.95 2.13 -7.44
CA THR A 56 -11.46 3.12 -8.41
C THR A 56 -12.85 2.73 -8.90
N GLY A 57 -13.08 1.44 -9.17
CA GLY A 57 -14.38 0.91 -9.58
C GLY A 57 -15.48 1.18 -8.58
N GLY A 58 -15.23 0.97 -7.28
CA GLY A 58 -16.19 1.30 -6.23
C GLY A 58 -16.57 2.79 -6.22
N HIS A 59 -15.59 3.68 -6.40
CA HIS A 59 -15.85 5.12 -6.47
C HIS A 59 -16.65 5.51 -7.69
N ILE A 60 -16.29 5.00 -8.87
CA ILE A 60 -17.00 5.30 -10.12
C ILE A 60 -18.42 4.77 -10.08
N LYS A 61 -18.64 3.52 -9.61
CA LYS A 61 -19.99 2.96 -9.45
C LYS A 61 -20.88 3.85 -8.58
N ARG A 62 -20.34 4.35 -7.47
CA ARG A 62 -21.05 5.23 -6.53
C ARG A 62 -21.31 6.63 -7.08
N ILE A 63 -20.30 7.29 -7.66
CA ILE A 63 -20.42 8.68 -8.14
C ILE A 63 -21.25 8.72 -9.41
N TRP A 64 -20.99 7.82 -10.36
CA TRP A 64 -21.70 7.77 -11.63
C TRP A 64 -23.05 7.08 -11.50
N ARG A 65 -23.34 6.37 -10.40
CA ARG A 65 -24.59 5.60 -10.18
C ARG A 65 -24.81 4.55 -11.28
N ARG A 66 -23.75 3.80 -11.56
CA ARG A 66 -23.71 2.76 -12.58
C ARG A 66 -23.14 1.48 -12.00
N ASN A 67 -23.62 0.33 -12.46
CA ASN A 67 -23.13 -0.98 -11.99
C ASN A 67 -22.33 -1.72 -13.07
N ASP A 68 -22.47 -1.31 -14.33
CA ASP A 68 -21.81 -1.85 -15.53
C ASP A 68 -20.37 -1.30 -15.72
N VAL A 69 -19.62 -1.26 -14.63
CA VAL A 69 -18.21 -0.83 -14.65
C VAL A 69 -17.31 -2.06 -14.69
N SER A 70 -16.50 -2.17 -15.74
CA SER A 70 -15.54 -3.26 -15.93
C SER A 70 -14.17 -2.88 -15.36
N ILE A 71 -13.53 -3.79 -14.64
CA ILE A 71 -12.18 -3.59 -14.13
C ILE A 71 -11.18 -4.09 -15.17
N VAL A 72 -10.24 -3.24 -15.55
CA VAL A 72 -9.11 -3.54 -16.45
C VAL A 72 -7.86 -3.03 -15.77
N PHE A 73 -7.07 -3.95 -15.20
CA PHE A 73 -5.81 -3.59 -14.57
C PHE A 73 -4.84 -2.95 -15.57
N PRO A 74 -4.05 -1.95 -15.15
CA PRO A 74 -3.13 -1.30 -16.05
C PRO A 74 -2.04 -2.29 -16.50
N PRO A 75 -1.52 -2.15 -17.73
CA PRO A 75 -0.35 -2.92 -18.14
C PRO A 75 0.82 -2.58 -17.22
N CYS A 76 1.42 -3.61 -16.64
CA CYS A 76 2.60 -3.50 -15.79
C CYS A 76 3.67 -4.39 -16.41
N ASP A 77 4.62 -3.79 -17.14
CA ASP A 77 5.75 -4.55 -17.68
C ASP A 77 6.74 -4.86 -16.58
N VAL A 78 6.68 -6.09 -16.09
CA VAL A 78 7.55 -6.59 -15.02
C VAL A 78 8.71 -7.44 -15.53
N SER A 79 8.88 -7.54 -16.86
CA SER A 79 9.79 -8.51 -17.48
C SER A 79 11.23 -8.33 -16.98
N SER A 80 11.70 -7.09 -16.90
CA SER A 80 13.04 -6.78 -16.39
C SER A 80 13.20 -7.11 -14.90
N PHE A 81 12.17 -6.88 -14.09
CA PHE A 81 12.20 -7.17 -12.66
C PHE A 81 12.20 -8.67 -12.37
N LEU A 82 11.47 -9.46 -13.16
CA LEU A 82 11.47 -10.92 -13.07
C LEU A 82 12.83 -11.55 -13.45
N THR A 83 13.65 -10.84 -14.24
CA THR A 83 15.01 -11.29 -14.57
C THR A 83 16.06 -10.92 -13.53
N LEU A 84 15.71 -10.12 -12.52
CA LEU A 84 16.63 -9.79 -11.45
C LEU A 84 16.93 -11.05 -10.63
N GLU A 85 18.20 -11.24 -10.31
CA GLU A 85 18.60 -12.30 -9.37
C GLU A 85 17.95 -12.02 -8.01
N GLN A 86 17.10 -12.94 -7.58
CA GLN A 86 16.45 -12.90 -6.26
C GLN A 86 17.41 -13.43 -5.19
N ASN A 87 18.60 -12.85 -5.10
CA ASN A 87 19.64 -13.18 -4.12
C ASN A 87 19.59 -12.27 -2.88
N ALA A 88 18.41 -11.70 -2.61
CA ALA A 88 18.22 -10.80 -1.48
C ALA A 88 18.55 -11.50 -0.16
N GLU A 89 18.25 -12.80 -0.04
CA GLU A 89 18.55 -13.64 1.12
C GLU A 89 20.03 -13.98 1.26
N ASP A 90 20.68 -14.39 0.18
CA ASP A 90 22.10 -14.74 0.21
C ASP A 90 22.94 -13.50 0.57
N LYS A 91 22.68 -12.37 -0.10
CA LYS A 91 23.32 -11.08 0.23
C LYS A 91 22.96 -10.60 1.63
N PHE A 92 21.76 -10.92 2.08
CA PHE A 92 21.34 -10.61 3.44
C PHE A 92 22.14 -11.45 4.47
N ALA A 93 22.30 -12.75 4.25
CA ALA A 93 23.06 -13.65 5.11
C ALA A 93 24.56 -13.28 5.19
N GLU A 94 25.12 -12.78 4.09
CA GLU A 94 26.51 -12.32 3.99
C GLU A 94 26.72 -10.93 4.60
N ASP A 95 25.95 -9.93 4.15
CA ASP A 95 26.19 -8.52 4.49
C ASP A 95 25.64 -8.14 5.86
N ARG A 96 24.56 -8.80 6.31
CA ARG A 96 23.75 -8.41 7.48
C ARG A 96 23.33 -6.93 7.42
N ILE A 97 22.89 -6.48 6.24
CA ILE A 97 22.42 -5.11 6.01
C ILE A 97 20.95 -5.14 5.59
N VAL A 98 20.10 -4.41 6.33
CA VAL A 98 18.73 -4.12 5.91
C VAL A 98 18.75 -3.11 4.78
N ARG A 99 18.12 -3.45 3.65
CA ARG A 99 17.93 -2.52 2.55
C ARG A 99 16.45 -2.19 2.44
N ILE A 100 16.10 -0.94 2.68
CA ILE A 100 14.72 -0.47 2.52
C ILE A 100 14.64 0.36 1.24
N MET A 101 13.77 -0.06 0.32
CA MET A 101 13.56 0.58 -0.97
C MET A 101 12.23 1.34 -0.98
N SER A 102 12.25 2.57 -1.47
CA SER A 102 11.06 3.36 -1.73
C SER A 102 11.16 3.96 -3.13
N ILE A 103 10.18 3.66 -3.97
CA ILE A 103 10.12 4.14 -5.36
C ILE A 103 8.80 4.89 -5.54
N GLY A 104 8.89 6.16 -5.93
CA GLY A 104 7.72 6.97 -6.22
C GLY A 104 8.07 8.42 -6.55
N GLN A 105 7.14 9.10 -7.23
CA GLN A 105 7.24 10.53 -7.47
C GLN A 105 7.15 11.32 -6.17
N ILE A 106 7.96 12.35 -5.99
CA ILE A 106 7.89 13.21 -4.80
C ILE A 106 6.62 14.06 -4.87
N ARG A 107 5.57 13.60 -4.18
CA ARG A 107 4.29 14.29 -4.09
C ARG A 107 3.67 14.16 -2.69
N PRO A 108 2.86 15.12 -2.23
CA PRO A 108 2.24 15.08 -0.91
C PRO A 108 1.44 13.81 -0.64
N GLU A 109 0.68 13.33 -1.62
CA GLU A 109 -0.15 12.12 -1.52
C GLU A 109 0.67 10.84 -1.34
N LYS A 110 1.92 10.80 -1.81
CA LYS A 110 2.83 9.66 -1.62
C LYS A 110 3.35 9.53 -0.19
N ASN A 111 3.17 10.59 0.61
CA ASN A 111 3.45 10.60 2.04
C ASN A 111 4.87 10.15 2.42
N HIS A 112 5.89 10.59 1.66
CA HIS A 112 7.30 10.28 1.94
C HIS A 112 7.75 10.71 3.33
N ARG A 113 7.09 11.71 3.93
CA ARG A 113 7.33 12.08 5.33
C ARG A 113 7.09 10.91 6.27
N MET A 114 6.01 10.15 6.06
CA MET A 114 5.72 8.95 6.85
C MET A 114 6.83 7.91 6.72
N GLN A 115 7.33 7.69 5.50
CA GLN A 115 8.46 6.78 5.24
C GLN A 115 9.69 7.17 6.06
N ILE A 116 10.07 8.46 6.06
CA ILE A 116 11.23 8.95 6.84
C ILE A 116 11.00 8.77 8.35
N GLU A 117 9.79 9.04 8.83
CA GLU A 117 9.44 8.87 10.24
C GLU A 117 9.48 7.39 10.66
N VAL A 118 8.99 6.50 9.80
CA VAL A 118 9.05 5.04 10.00
C VAL A 118 10.50 4.56 9.98
N LEU A 119 11.32 4.99 9.02
CA LEU A 119 12.76 4.67 8.99
C LEU A 119 13.46 5.11 10.29
N ARG A 120 13.13 6.30 10.80
CA ARG A 120 13.64 6.78 12.08
C ARG A 120 13.20 5.90 13.25
N MET A 121 11.94 5.46 13.27
CA MET A 121 11.40 4.60 14.33
C MET A 121 12.01 3.20 14.29
N VAL A 122 12.12 2.61 13.10
CA VAL A 122 12.79 1.33 12.86
C VAL A 122 14.24 1.39 13.34
N LYS A 123 15.01 2.42 12.93
CA LYS A 123 16.39 2.59 13.38
C LYS A 123 16.51 2.61 14.90
N LYS A 124 15.66 3.39 15.59
CA LYS A 124 15.64 3.44 17.06
C LYS A 124 15.32 2.09 17.69
N GLU A 125 14.45 1.32 17.07
CA GLU A 125 14.05 0.01 17.60
C GLU A 125 15.16 -1.03 17.43
N LEU A 126 15.89 -0.98 16.30
CA LEU A 126 17.08 -1.80 16.07
C LEU A 126 18.21 -1.45 17.06
N GLU A 127 18.48 -0.16 17.28
CA GLU A 127 19.50 0.31 18.24
C GLU A 127 19.23 -0.20 19.67
N LYS A 128 17.96 -0.29 20.09
CA LYS A 128 17.60 -0.79 21.42
C LYS A 128 17.81 -2.30 21.58
N ARG A 129 17.66 -3.06 20.50
CA ARG A 129 17.73 -4.53 20.55
C ARG A 129 19.15 -5.02 20.81
N GLY A 130 20.16 -4.26 20.37
CA GLY A 130 21.57 -4.53 20.67
C GLY A 130 22.05 -5.91 20.18
N ASP A 131 21.28 -6.54 19.29
CA ASP A 131 21.41 -7.94 18.87
C ASP A 131 22.25 -8.10 17.59
N GLY A 132 22.63 -7.00 16.94
CA GLY A 132 23.37 -7.04 15.68
C GLY A 132 22.57 -7.72 14.56
N THR A 133 21.25 -7.84 14.72
CA THR A 133 20.34 -8.46 13.75
C THR A 133 19.78 -7.38 12.85
N GLU A 134 20.09 -7.47 11.56
CA GLU A 134 19.77 -6.44 10.56
C GLU A 134 19.26 -7.11 9.30
N GLU A 135 17.96 -7.46 9.26
CA GLU A 135 17.43 -8.36 8.21
C GLU A 135 16.41 -7.79 7.20
N SER A 136 16.52 -8.27 5.96
CA SER A 136 15.62 -8.18 4.79
C SER A 136 15.69 -6.95 3.86
N LEU A 137 15.38 -7.22 2.58
CA LEU A 137 15.12 -6.24 1.52
C LEU A 137 13.61 -5.95 1.50
N ILE A 138 13.21 -4.78 2.00
CA ILE A 138 11.80 -4.38 2.15
C ILE A 138 11.50 -3.22 1.22
N SER A 139 10.43 -3.32 0.44
CA SER A 139 9.90 -2.21 -0.34
C SER A 139 8.73 -1.56 0.38
N ILE A 140 8.76 -0.24 0.57
CA ILE A 140 7.72 0.51 1.30
C ILE A 140 6.88 1.39 0.36
N HIS A 141 5.55 1.35 0.52
CA HIS A 141 4.60 2.15 -0.26
C HIS A 141 3.51 2.76 0.61
N THR A 142 3.65 4.03 0.97
CA THR A 142 2.85 4.68 2.03
C THR A 142 1.69 5.54 1.51
N MET A 143 1.35 5.45 0.22
CA MET A 143 0.29 6.27 -0.36
C MET A 143 -1.08 5.80 0.10
N TRP A 144 -1.81 6.70 0.77
CA TRP A 144 -3.20 6.48 1.12
C TRP A 144 -4.10 6.59 -0.13
N ASN A 145 -5.03 5.65 -0.28
CA ASN A 145 -5.95 5.58 -1.42
C ASN A 145 -5.21 5.59 -2.77
N GLU A 146 -4.15 4.81 -2.87
CA GLU A 146 -3.49 4.52 -4.15
C GLU A 146 -4.49 3.87 -5.12
N HIS A 147 -4.50 4.30 -6.38
CA HIS A 147 -5.52 3.82 -7.32
C HIS A 147 -5.30 2.36 -7.71
N PHE A 148 -4.04 2.02 -8.03
CA PHE A 148 -3.61 0.66 -8.32
C PHE A 148 -2.34 0.33 -7.53
N GLY A 149 -1.22 0.99 -7.86
CA GLY A 149 0.06 0.79 -7.17
C GLY A 149 1.05 -0.03 -8.00
N ILE A 150 1.44 0.51 -9.16
CA ILE A 150 2.41 -0.14 -10.08
C ILE A 150 3.73 -0.46 -9.37
N SER A 151 4.25 0.46 -8.56
CA SER A 151 5.48 0.26 -7.78
C SER A 151 5.40 -0.91 -6.79
N VAL A 152 4.20 -1.26 -6.32
CA VAL A 152 3.99 -2.44 -5.47
C VAL A 152 4.17 -3.71 -6.29
N VAL A 153 3.58 -3.77 -7.49
CA VAL A 153 3.71 -4.90 -8.42
C VAL A 153 5.16 -5.06 -8.90
N GLU A 154 5.83 -3.97 -9.23
CA GLU A 154 7.25 -3.97 -9.62
C GLU A 154 8.15 -4.48 -8.47
N GLY A 155 7.90 -4.03 -7.24
CA GLY A 155 8.62 -4.51 -6.07
C GLY A 155 8.40 -5.99 -5.79
N MET A 156 7.17 -6.51 -5.97
CA MET A 156 6.90 -7.95 -5.87
C MET A 156 7.63 -8.73 -6.96
N ALA A 157 7.60 -8.25 -8.20
CA ALA A 157 8.29 -8.90 -9.31
C ALA A 157 9.82 -8.93 -9.12
N ALA A 158 10.37 -7.89 -8.48
CA ALA A 158 11.77 -7.82 -8.09
C ALA A 158 12.14 -8.72 -6.89
N GLY A 159 11.18 -9.50 -6.35
CA GLY A 159 11.40 -10.41 -5.22
C GLY A 159 11.53 -9.69 -3.87
N THR A 160 11.05 -8.45 -3.76
CA THR A 160 11.09 -7.71 -2.49
C THR A 160 9.82 -7.96 -1.67
N ILE A 161 9.96 -7.98 -0.34
CA ILE A 161 8.80 -8.04 0.55
C ILE A 161 8.15 -6.65 0.54
N MET A 162 6.89 -6.58 0.07
CA MET A 162 6.15 -5.32 0.02
C MET A 162 5.48 -5.03 1.36
N LEU A 163 5.73 -3.83 1.89
CA LEU A 163 4.90 -3.17 2.90
C LEU A 163 4.17 -2.01 2.24
N ALA A 164 2.85 -2.08 2.15
CA ALA A 164 2.02 -1.05 1.55
C ALA A 164 0.96 -0.49 2.51
N HIS A 165 0.47 0.70 2.23
CA HIS A 165 -0.64 1.28 2.99
C HIS A 165 -1.89 0.41 2.84
N ASP A 166 -2.58 0.15 3.95
CA ASP A 166 -3.85 -0.59 4.02
C ASP A 166 -5.04 0.22 3.46
N SER A 167 -4.99 0.55 2.17
CA SER A 167 -6.06 1.23 1.43
C SER A 167 -5.84 1.09 -0.07
N GLY A 168 -6.87 1.38 -0.87
CA GLY A 168 -6.70 1.52 -2.32
C GLY A 168 -6.43 0.19 -3.03
N GLY A 169 -5.77 0.27 -4.19
CA GLY A 169 -5.35 -0.87 -4.99
C GLY A 169 -4.40 -1.84 -4.25
N PRO A 170 -3.41 -1.39 -3.46
CA PRO A 170 -2.58 -2.31 -2.68
C PRO A 170 -3.38 -3.24 -1.78
N GLN A 171 -4.38 -2.71 -1.09
CA GLN A 171 -5.27 -3.48 -0.23
C GLN A 171 -6.29 -4.30 -1.02
N LEU A 172 -6.92 -3.74 -2.06
CA LEU A 172 -8.08 -4.39 -2.69
C LEU A 172 -7.73 -5.30 -3.86
N ASP A 173 -6.58 -5.07 -4.50
CA ASP A 173 -6.25 -5.69 -5.79
C ASP A 173 -4.91 -6.44 -5.78
N ILE A 174 -3.93 -6.04 -4.96
CA ILE A 174 -2.54 -6.55 -5.06
C ILE A 174 -2.15 -7.50 -3.92
N LEU A 175 -2.23 -7.05 -2.66
CA LEU A 175 -1.74 -7.81 -1.49
C LEU A 175 -2.83 -8.66 -0.83
N GLN A 176 -3.77 -9.17 -1.61
CA GLN A 176 -4.85 -10.05 -1.14
C GLN A 176 -4.54 -11.53 -1.43
N PRO A 177 -5.03 -12.47 -0.61
CA PRO A 177 -4.94 -13.89 -0.92
C PRO A 177 -5.65 -14.22 -2.23
N ILE A 178 -4.97 -14.99 -3.08
CA ILE A 178 -5.55 -15.52 -4.31
C ILE A 178 -6.73 -16.45 -3.94
N ASP A 179 -7.89 -16.23 -4.56
CA ASP A 179 -9.16 -16.97 -4.37
C ASP A 179 -9.84 -16.84 -2.99
N GLY A 180 -9.48 -15.83 -2.17
CA GLY A 180 -10.12 -15.60 -0.87
C GLY A 180 -9.89 -16.72 0.16
N LYS A 181 -9.06 -17.72 -0.18
CA LYS A 181 -8.59 -18.74 0.75
C LYS A 181 -7.48 -18.13 1.60
N LYS A 182 -7.51 -18.38 2.92
CA LYS A 182 -6.36 -18.05 3.78
C LYS A 182 -5.11 -18.70 3.21
N GLN A 183 -4.18 -17.92 2.69
CA GLN A 183 -2.85 -18.41 2.34
C GLN A 183 -2.05 -18.62 3.63
N GLU A 184 -1.20 -19.65 3.65
CA GLU A 184 -0.28 -19.88 4.76
C GLU A 184 0.78 -18.78 4.88
N LEU A 185 1.09 -18.11 3.76
CA LEU A 185 2.07 -17.02 3.68
C LEU A 185 1.44 -15.78 3.03
N PRO A 186 1.62 -14.58 3.60
CA PRO A 186 1.12 -13.35 3.01
C PRO A 186 1.98 -12.93 1.80
N LEU A 187 1.35 -12.38 0.75
CA LEU A 187 2.04 -11.80 -0.43
C LEU A 187 2.80 -10.51 -0.10
N GLY A 188 2.51 -9.91 1.05
CA GLY A 188 3.11 -8.69 1.58
C GLY A 188 2.36 -8.24 2.84
N PHE A 189 2.76 -7.11 3.40
CA PHE A 189 2.19 -6.54 4.61
C PHE A 189 1.41 -5.27 4.31
N LEU A 190 0.29 -5.10 4.99
CA LEU A 190 -0.55 -3.91 4.92
C LEU A 190 -0.52 -3.19 6.28
N ALA A 191 -0.38 -1.87 6.27
CA ALA A 191 -0.41 -1.04 7.47
C ALA A 191 -1.14 0.29 7.22
N ALA A 192 -1.93 0.75 8.19
CA ALA A 192 -2.64 2.03 8.11
C ALA A 192 -2.00 3.13 8.97
N THR A 193 -1.06 2.79 9.86
CA THR A 193 -0.43 3.71 10.81
C THR A 193 1.08 3.57 10.79
N LYS A 194 1.79 4.60 11.27
CA LYS A 194 3.26 4.58 11.40
C LYS A 194 3.72 3.43 12.28
N GLU A 195 3.03 3.21 13.39
CA GLU A 195 3.31 2.12 14.31
C GLU A 195 3.08 0.76 13.63
N GLY A 196 1.99 0.64 12.86
CA GLY A 196 1.70 -0.53 12.05
C GLY A 196 2.76 -0.78 10.98
N GLU A 197 3.28 0.27 10.34
CA GLU A 197 4.37 0.16 9.37
C GLU A 197 5.67 -0.28 10.03
N VAL A 198 6.01 0.28 11.20
CA VAL A 198 7.18 -0.14 11.98
C VAL A 198 7.05 -1.60 12.40
N VAL A 199 5.88 -2.01 12.93
CA VAL A 199 5.60 -3.41 13.27
C VAL A 199 5.69 -4.29 12.03
N GLY A 200 5.18 -3.84 10.89
CA GLY A 200 5.29 -4.54 9.61
C GLY A 200 6.74 -4.75 9.18
N ILE A 201 7.57 -3.71 9.24
CA ILE A 201 9.00 -3.78 8.91
C ILE A 201 9.73 -4.71 9.89
N VAL A 202 9.51 -4.55 11.19
CA VAL A 202 10.12 -5.40 12.23
C VAL A 202 9.65 -6.85 12.06
N ARG A 203 8.40 -7.07 11.66
CA ARG A 203 7.88 -8.40 11.35
C ARG A 203 8.55 -8.95 10.08
N CYS A 204 8.73 -8.16 9.02
CA CYS A 204 9.50 -8.58 7.84
C CYS A 204 10.93 -8.98 8.24
N MET A 205 11.58 -8.19 9.09
CA MET A 205 12.92 -8.49 9.63
C MET A 205 12.92 -9.82 10.41
N LEU A 206 11.97 -10.03 11.31
CA LEU A 206 11.91 -11.24 12.14
C LEU A 206 11.46 -12.50 11.37
N PHE A 207 10.58 -12.33 10.39
CA PHE A 207 10.06 -13.41 9.55
C PHE A 207 10.90 -13.64 8.30
N GLY A 208 11.85 -12.76 7.97
CA GLY A 208 12.84 -12.96 6.90
C GLY A 208 13.67 -14.23 7.11
N ALA A 209 13.80 -14.70 8.35
CA ALA A 209 14.38 -16.00 8.70
C ALA A 209 13.43 -17.21 8.57
N LEU A 210 12.11 -17.00 8.40
CA LEU A 210 11.10 -18.08 8.43
C LEU A 210 10.26 -18.20 7.14
N ILE A 211 10.12 -17.11 6.37
CA ILE A 211 9.31 -17.10 5.15
C ILE A 211 10.04 -17.79 3.98
N ILE A 212 11.35 -18.02 4.09
CA ILE A 212 12.11 -18.82 3.10
C ILE A 212 12.64 -20.10 3.72
N LEU A 213 11.72 -20.95 4.14
CA LEU A 213 11.97 -22.37 4.16
C LEU A 213 10.85 -23.07 3.39
N CYS A 214 10.97 -23.06 2.06
CA CYS A 214 10.75 -24.31 1.32
C CYS A 214 11.88 -25.30 1.68
N SER A 215 12.02 -25.61 2.97
CA SER A 215 12.90 -26.64 3.49
C SER A 215 12.03 -27.71 4.14
N PRO A 216 12.33 -29.01 3.97
CA PRO A 216 11.54 -30.13 4.50
C PRO A 216 11.30 -30.13 6.03
N LEU A 217 11.84 -29.15 6.77
CA LEU A 217 11.81 -29.03 8.22
C LEU A 217 10.50 -28.45 8.82
N LEU A 218 9.56 -27.93 8.01
CA LEU A 218 8.30 -27.36 8.51
C LEU A 218 7.16 -28.38 8.77
N GLN A 219 7.41 -29.69 8.62
CA GLN A 219 6.44 -30.73 9.01
C GLN A 219 6.31 -30.94 10.54
N GLY A 220 7.03 -30.17 11.37
CA GLY A 220 7.15 -30.43 12.81
C GLY A 220 6.63 -29.37 13.79
N ILE A 221 6.06 -28.25 13.35
CA ILE A 221 5.69 -27.15 14.29
C ILE A 221 4.22 -27.25 14.74
N PRO A 222 3.91 -27.23 16.06
CA PRO A 222 2.56 -27.36 16.60
C PRO A 222 1.61 -26.25 16.15
N SER A 223 0.34 -26.61 15.93
CA SER A 223 -0.74 -25.75 15.41
C SER A 223 -1.10 -24.54 16.28
N GLU A 224 -0.57 -24.45 17.49
CA GLU A 224 -0.95 -23.45 18.50
C GLU A 224 -0.28 -22.08 18.27
N LEU A 225 0.74 -22.00 17.42
CA LEU A 225 1.48 -20.77 17.08
C LEU A 225 1.02 -20.09 15.78
N ARG A 226 -0.10 -20.54 15.17
CA ARG A 226 -0.59 -20.10 13.85
C ARG A 226 -1.68 -19.01 13.85
N ASN A 227 -1.97 -18.34 14.97
CA ASN A 227 -2.98 -17.27 15.05
C ASN A 227 -2.38 -15.87 15.20
#